data_AF-A0A499UQZ4-F1
#
_entry.id   AF-A0A499UQZ4-F1
#
_cell.length_a   1.000
_cell.length_b   1.000
_cell.length_c   1.000
_cell.angle_alpha   90.00
_cell.angle_beta   90.00
_cell.angle_gamma   90.00
#
_symmetry.space_group_name_H-M   'P 1'
#
loop_
_entity.id
_entity.type
_entity.pdbx_description
1 polymer ?
#
loop_
_entity_poly.entity_id
_entity_poly.type
_entity_poly.pdbx_seq_one_letter_code
_entity_poly.pdbx_strand_id
1 'polypeptide(L)' 'MSRATYRFREFQLIPDIEADAEPITFAMQCAVCEQTGEPGDDQAAAHAWATGHLKANPEHFTYREIITRPCRFEPGAWQ' A
#
# COMPACT_ATOMS: atom_id res chain seq x y z
N MET A 1 4.09 -43.03 23.22
CA MET A 1 3.72 -41.80 22.50
C MET A 1 4.03 -40.62 23.40
N SER A 2 4.89 -39.69 22.98
CA SER A 2 5.17 -38.46 23.73
C SER A 2 4.03 -37.47 23.56
N ARG A 3 3.45 -37.00 24.66
CA ARG A 3 2.40 -35.97 24.63
C ARG A 3 3.05 -34.61 24.37
N ALA A 4 2.68 -33.95 23.29
CA ALA A 4 3.04 -32.55 23.02
C ALA A 4 1.98 -31.60 23.61
N THR A 5 2.42 -30.45 24.12
CA THR A 5 1.53 -29.38 24.61
C THR A 5 1.73 -28.16 23.71
N TYR A 6 0.64 -27.62 23.18
CA TYR A 6 0.63 -26.41 22.34
C TYR A 6 -0.06 -25.27 23.10
N ARG A 7 0.32 -24.02 22.79
CA ARG A 7 -0.30 -22.80 23.31
C ARG A 7 -0.66 -21.89 22.14
N PHE A 8 -1.80 -21.21 22.22
CA PHE A 8 -2.30 -20.35 21.14
C PHE A 8 -2.17 -18.87 21.53
N ARG A 9 -2.15 -17.98 20.54
CA ARG A 9 -2.30 -16.53 20.74
C ARG A 9 -2.94 -15.92 19.51
N GLU A 10 -3.61 -14.79 19.70
CA GLU A 10 -4.15 -14.00 18.60
C GLU A 10 -3.05 -13.14 17.95
N PHE A 11 -3.28 -12.73 16.71
CA PHE A 11 -2.43 -11.78 15.99
C PHE A 11 -3.31 -10.73 15.34
N GLN A 12 -2.95 -9.46 15.50
CA GLN A 12 -3.69 -8.34 14.92
C GLN A 12 -2.87 -7.72 13.78
N LEU A 13 -3.48 -7.57 12.60
CA LEU A 13 -2.89 -6.84 11.48
C LEU A 13 -3.11 -5.34 11.71
N ILE A 14 -2.03 -4.57 11.79
CA ILE A 14 -2.05 -3.12 12.00
C ILE A 14 -1.15 -2.42 10.98
N PRO A 15 -1.37 -1.12 10.69
CA PRO A 15 -0.38 -0.31 9.99
C PRO A 15 0.96 -0.36 10.69
N ASP A 16 2.04 -0.47 9.92
CA ASP A 16 3.38 -0.36 10.48
C ASP A 16 3.74 1.12 10.68
N ILE A 17 4.06 1.48 11.92
CA ILE A 17 4.43 2.84 12.33
C ILE A 17 5.74 2.86 13.11
N GLU A 18 6.51 1.77 13.07
CA GLU A 18 7.86 1.75 13.66
C GLU A 18 8.78 2.75 12.97
N ALA A 19 9.85 3.16 13.67
CA ALA A 19 10.75 4.21 13.18
C ALA A 19 11.50 3.80 11.90
N ASP A 20 11.62 2.50 11.64
CA ASP A 20 12.24 1.88 10.49
C ASP A 20 11.21 1.29 9.49
N ALA A 21 9.92 1.55 9.68
CA ALA A 21 8.89 1.13 8.75
C ALA A 21 9.10 1.79 7.37
N GLU A 22 8.75 1.05 6.30
CA GLU A 22 8.73 1.61 4.95
C GLU A 22 7.78 2.82 4.87
N PRO A 23 8.04 3.81 4.00
CA PRO A 23 7.11 4.92 3.84
C PRO A 23 5.80 4.46 3.18
N ILE A 24 4.71 5.18 3.44
CA ILE A 24 3.51 5.09 2.61
C ILE A 24 3.87 5.66 1.23
N THR A 25 3.58 4.92 0.17
CA THR A 25 3.80 5.38 -1.21
C THR A 25 2.49 5.57 -1.96
N PHE A 26 2.52 6.50 -2.90
CA PHE A 26 1.42 6.90 -3.75
C PHE A 26 1.85 6.73 -5.21
N ALA A 27 0.97 6.16 -6.02
CA ALA A 27 1.08 6.13 -7.46
C ALA A 27 -0.29 6.38 -8.07
N MET A 28 -0.32 6.88 -9.31
CA MET A 28 -1.54 6.97 -10.08
C MET A 28 -1.49 5.97 -11.23
N GLN A 29 -2.60 5.31 -11.51
CA GLN A 29 -2.77 4.41 -12.65
C GLN A 29 -3.90 4.92 -13.53
N CYS A 30 -3.69 4.97 -14.84
CA CYS A 30 -4.74 5.22 -15.81
C CYS A 30 -5.64 3.98 -15.94
N ALA A 31 -6.96 4.14 -15.76
CA ALA A 31 -7.88 3.01 -15.88
C ALA A 31 -8.19 2.61 -17.34
N VAL A 32 -7.80 3.44 -18.31
CA VAL A 32 -8.03 3.20 -19.75
C VAL A 32 -6.88 2.39 -20.35
N CYS A 33 -5.64 2.83 -20.14
CA CYS A 33 -4.45 2.19 -20.73
C CYS A 33 -3.56 1.46 -19.73
N GLU A 34 -3.95 1.42 -18.45
CA GLU A 34 -3.28 0.69 -17.36
C GLU A 34 -1.85 1.14 -17.02
N GLN A 35 -1.34 2.19 -17.68
CA GLN A 35 -0.07 2.79 -17.31
C GLN A 35 -0.13 3.32 -15.87
N THR A 36 0.95 3.08 -15.13
CA THR A 36 1.11 3.47 -13.73
C THR A 36 2.33 4.37 -13.60
N GLY A 37 2.19 5.48 -12.89
CA GLY A 37 3.30 6.34 -12.52
C GLY A 37 4.23 5.67 -11.50
N GLU A 38 5.46 6.16 -11.40
CA GLU A 38 6.42 5.66 -10.41
C GLU A 38 5.87 5.89 -8.99
N PRO A 39 5.86 4.86 -8.11
CA PRO A 39 5.49 5.04 -6.71
C PRO A 39 6.48 5.96 -5.98
N GLY A 40 5.96 6.86 -5.15
CA GLY A 40 6.78 7.76 -4.33
C GLY A 40 6.07 8.16 -3.03
N ASP A 41 6.79 8.81 -2.12
CA ASP A 41 6.25 9.29 -0.83
C ASP A 41 5.46 10.61 -0.94
N ASP A 42 5.52 11.27 -2.11
CA ASP A 42 4.77 12.49 -2.39
C ASP A 42 3.50 12.24 -3.22
N GLN A 43 2.35 12.39 -2.57
CA GLN A 43 1.04 12.30 -3.21
C GLN A 43 0.85 13.34 -4.33
N ALA A 44 1.37 14.56 -4.16
CA ALA A 44 1.23 15.61 -5.16
C ALA A 44 2.00 15.27 -6.44
N ALA A 45 3.18 14.61 -6.32
CA ALA A 45 3.92 14.10 -7.46
C ALA A 45 3.14 13.02 -8.23
N ALA A 46 2.46 12.11 -7.52
CA ALA A 46 1.60 11.11 -8.15
C ALA A 46 0.44 11.76 -8.93
N HIS A 47 -0.21 12.78 -8.36
CA HIS A 47 -1.28 13.52 -9.05
C HIS A 47 -0.76 14.36 -10.23
N ALA A 48 0.46 14.89 -10.13
CA ALA A 48 1.12 15.59 -11.22
C ALA A 48 1.38 14.65 -12.41
N TRP A 49 1.76 13.39 -12.15
CA TRP A 49 1.86 12.37 -13.19
C TRP A 49 0.53 12.16 -13.91
N ALA A 50 -0.58 12.02 -13.19
CA ALA A 50 -1.91 11.84 -13.81
C ALA A 50 -2.31 13.05 -14.66
N THR A 51 -1.99 14.26 -14.19
CA THR A 51 -2.21 15.50 -14.94
C THR A 51 -1.37 15.54 -16.22
N GLY A 52 -0.10 15.13 -16.16
CA GLY A 52 0.77 15.00 -17.33
C GLY A 52 0.25 13.95 -18.31
N HIS A 53 -0.22 12.81 -17.81
CA HIS A 53 -0.80 11.73 -18.60
C HIS A 53 -2.06 12.17 -19.35
N LEU A 54 -2.98 12.89 -18.69
CA LEU A 54 -4.18 13.45 -19.30
C LEU A 54 -3.84 14.43 -20.43
N LYS A 55 -2.84 15.30 -20.21
CA LYS A 55 -2.40 16.26 -21.26
C LYS A 55 -1.87 15.55 -22.50
N ALA A 56 -1.19 14.41 -22.33
CA ALA A 56 -0.71 13.59 -23.43
C ALA A 56 -1.81 12.71 -24.06
N ASN A 57 -2.87 12.39 -23.31
CA ASN A 57 -3.96 11.50 -23.72
C ASN A 57 -5.33 12.12 -23.36
N PRO A 58 -5.86 13.03 -24.19
CA PRO A 58 -7.02 13.85 -23.84
C PRO A 58 -8.33 13.11 -23.55
N GLU A 59 -8.40 11.80 -23.81
CA GLU A 59 -9.60 10.97 -23.62
C GLU A 59 -9.52 10.10 -22.35
N HIS A 60 -8.38 10.09 -21.66
CA HIS A 60 -8.14 9.28 -20.48
C HIS A 60 -8.63 10.00 -19.21
N PHE A 61 -9.93 9.95 -18.94
CA PHE A 61 -10.54 10.67 -17.82
C PHE A 61 -10.64 9.89 -16.50
N THR A 62 -10.32 8.60 -16.51
CA THR A 62 -10.49 7.72 -15.35
C THR A 62 -9.15 7.22 -14.85
N TYR A 63 -8.90 7.40 -13.55
CA TYR A 63 -7.66 7.02 -12.88
C TYR A 63 -7.95 6.30 -11.56
N ARG A 64 -6.98 5.51 -11.10
CA ARG A 64 -6.94 4.90 -9.77
C ARG A 64 -5.74 5.48 -9.02
N GLU A 65 -5.95 5.88 -7.78
CA GLU A 65 -4.85 6.14 -6.87
C GLU A 65 -4.49 4.83 -6.16
N ILE A 66 -3.22 4.45 -6.22
CA ILE A 66 -2.66 3.28 -5.57
C ILE A 66 -1.87 3.79 -4.36
N ILE A 67 -2.34 3.43 -3.17
CA ILE A 67 -1.68 3.77 -1.92
C ILE A 67 -1.13 2.48 -1.32
N THR A 68 0.20 2.39 -1.22
CA THR A 68 0.86 1.28 -0.52
C THR A 68 1.10 1.70 0.91
N ARG A 69 0.49 1.00 1.85
CA ARG A 69 0.69 1.21 3.30
C ARG A 69 1.34 -0.04 3.88
N PRO A 70 2.51 0.07 4.54
CA PRO A 70 3.10 -1.07 5.23
C PRO A 70 2.21 -1.48 6.41
N CYS A 71 2.14 -2.77 6.64
CA CYS A 71 1.38 -3.38 7.73
C CYS A 71 2.20 -4.47 8.38
N ARG A 72 1.97 -4.68 9.67
CA ARG A 72 2.61 -5.72 10.48
C ARG A 72 1.60 -6.45 11.34
N PHE A 73 1.97 -7.65 11.79
CA PHE A 73 1.21 -8.38 12.80
C PHE A 73 1.76 -8.09 14.19
N GLU A 74 0.88 -7.65 15.10
CA GLU A 74 1.18 -7.57 16.52
C GLU A 74 0.66 -8.83 17.24
N PRO A 75 1.52 -9.55 17.99
CA PRO A 75 1.08 -10.73 18.72
C PRO A 75 0.34 -10.34 20.01
N GLY A 76 -0.83 -10.94 20.21
CA GLY A 76 -1.59 -10.86 21.45
C GLY A 76 -0.99 -11.71 22.57
N ALA A 77 -1.67 -11.68 23.72
CA ALA A 77 -1.32 -12.50 24.87
C ALA A 77 -1.46 -13.99 24.55
N TRP A 78 -0.56 -14.79 25.11
CA TRP A 78 -0.65 -16.25 25.02
C TRP A 78 -1.83 -16.77 25.86
N GLN A 79 -2.54 -17.77 25.32
CA GLN A 79 -3.63 -18.51 25.97
C GLN A 79 -3.17 -19.92 26.30
#